data_AF-A0A6P1DEG9-F1
#
_entry.id   AF-A0A6P1DEG9-F1
#
_cell.length_a   1.000
_cell.length_b   1.000
_cell.length_c   1.000
_cell.angle_alpha   90.00
_cell.angle_beta   90.00
_cell.angle_gamma   90.00
#
_symmetry.space_group_name_H-M   'P 1'
#
loop_
_entity.id
_entity.type
_entity.pdbx_description
1 polymer ?
#
loop_
_entity_poly.entity_id
_entity_poly.type
_entity_poly.pdbx_seq_one_letter_code
_entity_poly.pdbx_strand_id
1 'polypeptide(L)'
;FKLEAIAKEKLILEFFKKENYPELEAKKFFNHYQGIGWKVGGKTKMVDWQATARSWMLKAQEMKINTFSPPVQNRDNLHTTKNKNYNEPL
;
A
#
# COMPACT_ATOMS: atom_id res chain seq x y z
N PHE A 1 -11.49 0.50 -22.94
CA PHE A 1 -11.41 0.41 -21.47
C PHE A 1 -10.58 -0.76 -20.93
N LYS A 2 -10.68 -2.01 -21.43
CA LYS A 2 -9.86 -3.14 -20.91
C LYS A 2 -8.39 -3.17 -21.40
N LEU A 3 -8.12 -2.56 -22.56
CA LEU A 3 -6.78 -2.52 -23.19
C LEU A 3 -5.77 -1.67 -22.42
N GLU A 4 -6.20 -0.55 -21.82
CA GLU A 4 -5.32 0.36 -21.09
C GLU A 4 -4.79 -0.28 -19.79
N ALA A 5 -5.59 -1.14 -19.16
CA ALA A 5 -5.18 -1.86 -17.95
C ALA A 5 -4.09 -2.90 -18.26
N ILE A 6 -4.22 -3.61 -19.38
CA ILE A 6 -3.23 -4.62 -19.82
C ILE A 6 -1.90 -3.95 -20.19
N ALA A 7 -1.95 -2.81 -20.88
CA ALA A 7 -0.76 -2.03 -21.20
C ALA A 7 -0.04 -1.52 -19.94
N LYS A 8 -0.81 -1.06 -18.93
CA LYS A 8 -0.26 -0.64 -17.64
C LYS A 8 0.38 -1.80 -16.88
N GLU A 9 -0.24 -2.98 -16.86
CA GLU A 9 0.34 -4.17 -16.22
C GLU A 9 1.72 -4.50 -16.78
N LYS A 10 1.85 -4.56 -18.12
CA LYS A 10 3.15 -4.81 -18.78
C LYS A 10 4.19 -3.73 -18.45
N LEU A 11 3.80 -2.45 -18.48
CA LEU A 11 4.68 -1.34 -18.09
C LEU A 11 5.20 -1.46 -16.67
N ILE A 12 4.33 -1.86 -15.74
CA ILE A 12 4.68 -2.07 -14.33
C ILE A 12 5.62 -3.28 -14.20
N LEU A 13 5.32 -4.40 -14.87
CA LEU A 13 6.19 -5.58 -14.88
C LEU A 13 7.59 -5.25 -15.39
N GLU A 14 7.70 -4.53 -16.52
CA GLU A 14 9.00 -4.13 -17.07
C GLU A 14 9.74 -3.16 -16.14
N PHE A 15 9.03 -2.21 -15.52
CA PHE A 15 9.62 -1.29 -14.55
C PHE A 15 10.20 -2.04 -13.34
N PHE A 16 9.44 -2.97 -12.76
CA PHE A 16 9.91 -3.77 -11.63
C PHE A 16 11.08 -4.67 -12.03
N LYS A 17 11.05 -5.26 -13.22
CA LYS A 17 12.18 -6.05 -13.75
C LYS A 17 13.44 -5.20 -13.90
N LYS A 18 13.31 -3.95 -14.35
CA LYS A 18 14.43 -2.99 -14.48
C LYS A 18 15.04 -2.64 -13.12
N GLU A 19 14.22 -2.52 -12.08
CA GLU A 19 14.66 -2.29 -10.70
C GLU A 19 15.13 -3.58 -10.00
N ASN A 20 15.26 -4.71 -10.71
CA ASN A 20 15.63 -6.02 -10.18
C ASN A 20 14.65 -6.58 -9.13
N TYR A 21 13.37 -6.21 -9.23
CA TYR A 21 12.29 -6.68 -8.37
C TYR A 21 11.54 -7.87 -8.98
N PRO A 22 11.03 -8.80 -8.15
CA PRO A 22 10.25 -9.94 -8.62
C PRO A 22 8.89 -9.52 -9.21
N GLU A 23 8.53 -10.16 -10.31
CA GLU A 23 7.25 -9.93 -11.02
C GLU A 23 6.02 -10.16 -10.14
N LEU A 24 6.14 -10.99 -9.10
CA LEU A 24 5.07 -11.23 -8.14
C LEU A 24 4.69 -9.94 -7.38
N GLU A 25 5.66 -9.11 -7.02
CA GLU A 25 5.42 -7.84 -6.32
C GLU A 25 4.76 -6.81 -7.25
N ALA A 26 5.15 -6.80 -8.53
CA ALA A 26 4.49 -6.00 -9.57
C ALA A 26 3.02 -6.39 -9.74
N LYS A 27 2.71 -7.69 -9.76
CA LYS A 27 1.31 -8.18 -9.82
C LYS A 27 0.51 -7.80 -8.59
N LYS A 28 1.08 -7.91 -7.39
CA LYS A 28 0.43 -7.46 -6.14
C LYS A 28 0.11 -5.96 -6.19
N PHE A 29 1.08 -5.15 -6.62
CA PHE A 29 0.91 -3.72 -6.83
C PHE A 29 -0.25 -3.45 -7.80
N PHE A 30 -0.22 -4.06 -8.99
CA PHE A 30 -1.26 -3.86 -10.00
C PHE A 30 -2.65 -4.24 -9.48
N ASN A 31 -2.80 -5.40 -8.82
CA ASN A 31 -4.08 -5.84 -8.27
C ASN A 31 -4.63 -4.87 -7.22
N HIS A 32 -3.76 -4.35 -6.34
CA HIS A 32 -4.15 -3.37 -5.33
C HIS A 32 -4.69 -2.08 -5.99
N TYR A 33 -3.96 -1.53 -6.96
CA TYR A 33 -4.35 -0.29 -7.63
C TYR A 33 -5.53 -0.44 -8.58
N GLN A 34 -5.66 -1.61 -9.21
CA GLN A 34 -6.82 -1.96 -10.03
C GLN A 34 -8.09 -2.00 -9.18
N GLY A 35 -8.03 -2.56 -7.96
CA GLY A 35 -9.18 -2.62 -7.04
C GLY A 35 -9.67 -1.23 -6.58
N ILE A 36 -8.75 -0.29 -6.36
CA ILE A 36 -9.11 1.10 -5.97
C ILE A 36 -9.39 2.01 -7.19
N GLY A 37 -9.29 1.48 -8.41
CA GLY A 37 -9.52 2.21 -9.65
C GLY A 37 -8.50 3.31 -9.93
N TRP A 38 -7.24 3.12 -9.52
CA TRP A 38 -6.13 4.07 -9.73
C TRP A 38 -6.39 5.46 -9.14
N LYS A 39 -7.14 5.55 -8.04
CA LYS A 39 -7.40 6.81 -7.33
C LYS A 39 -6.53 6.92 -6.08
N VAL A 40 -5.76 7.99 -5.97
CA VAL A 40 -4.95 8.32 -4.79
C VAL A 40 -5.72 9.33 -3.94
N GLY A 41 -5.94 9.00 -2.67
CA GLY A 41 -6.66 9.87 -1.71
C GLY A 41 -8.13 10.14 -2.07
N GLY A 42 -8.75 9.27 -2.87
CA GLY A 42 -10.17 9.37 -3.25
C GLY A 42 -10.55 10.49 -4.23
N LYS A 43 -9.67 11.47 -4.45
CA LYS A 43 -9.94 12.66 -5.29
C LYS A 43 -9.05 12.74 -6.53
N THR A 44 -7.81 12.25 -6.46
CA THR A 44 -6.80 12.46 -7.51
C THR A 44 -6.55 11.18 -8.28
N LYS A 45 -6.65 11.23 -9.62
CA LYS A 45 -6.23 10.12 -10.48
C LYS A 45 -4.72 9.92 -10.31
N MET A 46 -4.27 8.67 -10.24
CA MET A 46 -2.84 8.37 -10.19
C MET A 46 -2.17 8.80 -11.49
N VAL A 47 -1.44 9.92 -11.43
CA VAL A 47 -0.63 10.42 -12.55
C VAL A 47 0.72 9.70 -12.52
N ASP A 48 1.42 9.75 -11.39
CA ASP A 48 2.76 9.17 -11.22
C ASP A 48 2.75 7.78 -10.57
N TRP A 49 2.31 6.78 -11.35
CA TRP A 49 2.35 5.38 -10.90
C TRP A 49 3.77 4.88 -10.66
N GLN A 50 4.78 5.43 -11.34
CA GLN A 50 6.19 5.08 -11.14
C GLN A 50 6.71 5.51 -9.76
N ALA A 51 6.36 6.72 -9.29
CA ALA A 51 6.71 7.18 -7.94
C ALA A 51 6.04 6.32 -6.87
N THR A 52 4.80 5.89 -7.13
CA THR A 52 4.06 5.00 -6.24
C THR A 52 4.68 3.60 -6.21
N ALA A 53 5.11 3.08 -7.37
CA ALA A 53 5.83 1.81 -7.47
C ALA A 53 7.17 1.84 -6.71
N ARG A 54 7.96 2.91 -6.84
CA ARG A 54 9.19 3.10 -6.05
C ARG A 54 8.91 3.14 -4.55
N SER A 55 7.88 3.89 -4.14
CA SER A 55 7.45 3.94 -2.73
C SER A 55 7.01 2.56 -2.22
N TRP A 56 6.38 1.76 -3.08
CA TRP A 56 6.02 0.38 -2.78
C TRP A 56 7.25 -0.51 -2.60
N MET A 57 8.23 -0.41 -3.49
CA MET A 57 9.50 -1.15 -3.39
C MET A 57 10.24 -0.82 -2.08
N LEU A 58 10.34 0.47 -1.74
CA LEU A 58 10.96 0.90 -0.49
C LEU A 58 10.25 0.31 0.74
N LYS A 59 8.92 0.37 0.78
CA LYS A 59 8.12 -0.24 1.86
C LYS A 59 8.26 -1.76 1.90
N ALA A 60 8.25 -2.43 0.75
CA ALA A 60 8.41 -3.87 0.67
C ALA A 60 9.80 -4.32 1.15
N GLN A 61 10.85 -3.56 0.84
CA GLN A 61 12.20 -3.78 1.34
C GLN A 61 12.28 -3.55 2.85
N GLU A 62 11.71 -2.46 3.35
CA GLU A 62 11.64 -2.16 4.78
C GLU A 62 10.90 -3.26 5.55
N MET A 63 9.79 -3.76 5.01
CA MET A 63 9.06 -4.89 5.60
C MET A 63 9.88 -6.17 5.61
N LYS A 64 10.61 -6.51 4.54
CA LYS A 64 11.50 -7.69 4.52
C LYS A 64 12.60 -7.58 5.58
N ILE A 65 13.23 -6.42 5.73
CA ILE A 65 14.27 -6.20 6.75
C ILE A 65 13.67 -6.33 8.15
N ASN A 66 12.48 -5.80 8.37
CA ASN A 66 11.72 -5.93 9.62
C ASN A 66 11.07 -7.30 9.85
N THR A 67 11.29 -8.32 9.01
CA THR A 67 10.91 -9.71 9.33
C THR A 67 12.00 -10.47 10.07
N PHE A 68 13.23 -9.97 10.10
CA PHE A 68 14.32 -10.51 10.91
C PHE A 68 14.34 -9.96 12.35
N SER A 69 13.61 -8.88 12.60
CA SER A 69 13.26 -8.45 13.95
C SER A 69 11.78 -8.75 14.14
N PRO A 70 11.32 -9.39 15.22
CA PRO A 70 9.89 -9.49 15.46
C PRO A 70 9.31 -8.07 15.37
N PRO A 71 8.21 -7.85 14.62
CA PRO A 71 7.60 -6.56 14.61
C PRO A 71 7.14 -6.33 16.03
N VAL A 72 7.87 -5.48 16.77
CA VAL A 72 7.38 -4.84 17.98
C VAL A 72 6.27 -3.93 17.49
N GLN A 73 5.13 -4.54 17.15
CA GLN A 73 3.83 -3.91 17.10
C GLN A 73 3.51 -3.55 18.56
N ASN A 74 4.24 -2.59 19.12
CA ASN A 74 3.77 -1.86 20.28
C ASN A 74 2.63 -0.97 19.78
N ARG A 75 1.50 -1.63 19.49
CA ARG A 75 0.20 -1.01 19.21
C ARG A 75 -0.53 -0.71 20.51
N ASP A 76 0.17 -0.59 21.63
CA ASP A 76 -0.38 -0.15 22.90
C ASP A 76 -0.11 1.33 23.09
N ASN A 77 -0.83 2.17 22.35
CA ASN A 77 -1.03 3.58 22.73
C ASN A 77 -2.41 4.12 22.33
N LEU A 78 -3.41 3.25 22.11
CA LEU A 78 -4.80 3.69 22.23
C LEU A 78 -5.25 3.48 23.68
N HIS A 79 -4.69 4.30 24.58
CA HIS A 79 -5.26 4.47 25.91
C HIS A 79 -6.54 5.32 25.76
N THR A 80 -7.61 4.73 25.20
CA THR A 80 -8.94 5.27 25.46
C THR A 80 -9.24 4.92 26.91
N THR A 81 -8.90 5.81 27.84
CA THR A 81 -9.57 5.86 29.12
C THR A 81 -11.03 6.16 28.81
N LYS A 82 -11.80 5.11 28.55
CA LYS A 82 -13.26 5.14 28.59
C LYS A 82 -13.64 5.39 30.03
N ASN A 83 -13.47 6.63 30.51
CA ASN A 83 -14.16 7.11 31.69
C ASN A 83 -15.62 7.31 31.27
N LYS A 84 -16.34 6.19 31.15
CA LYS A 84 -17.78 6.15 31.05
C LYS A 84 -18.32 6.31 32.47
N ASN A 85 -18.33 7.53 33.00
CA ASN A 85 -19.24 7.85 34.09
C ASN A 85 -20.57 8.32 33.48
N TYR A 86 -21.37 7.35 32.99
CA TYR A 86 -22.76 7.57 32.61
C TYR A 86 -23.69 7.39 33.82
N ASN A 87 -23.40 8.10 34.92
CA ASN A 87 -24.27 8.14 36.10
C ASN A 87 -24.90 9.53 36.33
N GLU A 88 -24.93 10.41 35.32
CA GLU A 88 -25.76 11.62 35.40
C GLU A 88 -27.14 11.33 34.79
N PRO A 89 -28.23 11.40 35.58
CA PRO A 89 -29.57 11.47 35.04
C PRO A 89 -29.85 12.89 34.54
N LEU A 90 -30.41 13.02 33.33
CA LEU A 90 -31.18 14.19 32.92
C LEU A 90 -32.38 13.77 32.08
#